data_AF-A0A1F2YC96-F1
#
_entry.id   AF-A0A1F2YC96-F1
#
_cell.length_a   1.000
_cell.length_b   1.000
_cell.length_c   1.000
_cell.angle_alpha   90.00
_cell.angle_beta   90.00
_cell.angle_gamma   90.00
#
_symmetry.space_group_name_H-M   'P 1'
#
loop_
_entity.id
_entity.type
_entity.pdbx_description
1 polymer ?
#
loop_
_entity_poly.entity_id
_entity_poly.type
_entity_poly.pdbx_seq_one_letter_code
_entity_poly.pdbx_strand_id
1 'polypeptide(L)' 'MDGKTHGTCPVCQQGDLISISMTVSGSDLSFTTCHMCEAKWWYRDGDAVPLQSVIGSVLTRRA' A
#
# COMPACT_ATOMS: atom_id res chain seq x y z
N MET A 1 1.13 13.30 -11.17
CA MET A 1 0.87 13.68 -9.77
C MET A 1 0.89 12.38 -9.00
N ASP A 2 2.08 12.00 -8.50
CA ASP A 2 2.34 10.73 -7.85
C ASP A 2 1.58 10.64 -6.52
N GLY A 3 0.65 9.70 -6.40
CA GLY A 3 -0.27 9.50 -5.27
C GLY A 3 0.39 9.03 -3.97
N LYS A 4 1.71 9.16 -3.81
CA LYS A 4 2.43 8.80 -2.59
C LYS A 4 2.12 9.85 -1.51
N THR A 5 1.48 9.46 -0.42
CA THR A 5 1.38 10.32 0.78
C THR A 5 2.77 10.46 1.37
N HIS A 6 3.48 11.53 1.00
CA HIS A 6 4.78 11.83 1.57
C HIS A 6 4.62 12.22 3.05
N GLY A 7 5.05 11.33 3.95
CA GLY A 7 5.57 11.68 5.27
C GLY A 7 4.63 11.66 6.48
N THR A 8 3.31 11.51 6.33
CA THR A 8 2.39 11.45 7.48
C THR A 8 1.22 10.48 7.27
N CYS A 9 0.73 9.91 8.38
CA CYS A 9 -0.44 9.05 8.40
C CYS A 9 -1.70 9.86 8.03
N PRO A 10 -2.52 9.43 7.06
CA PRO A 10 -3.74 10.15 6.70
C PRO A 10 -4.83 10.11 7.78
N VAL A 11 -4.69 9.26 8.81
CA VAL A 11 -5.67 9.08 9.88
C VAL A 11 -5.30 9.91 11.12
N CYS A 12 -4.08 9.75 11.63
CA CYS A 12 -3.63 10.40 12.88
C CYS A 12 -2.59 11.50 12.67
N GLN A 13 -2.18 11.76 11.43
CA GLN A 13 -1.20 12.79 11.04
C GLN A 13 0.21 12.62 11.63
N GLN A 14 0.51 11.46 12.23
CA GLN A 14 1.84 11.14 12.75
C GLN A 14 2.78 10.64 11.63
N GLY A 15 4.07 10.91 11.79
CA GLY A 15 5.09 10.59 10.78
C GLY A 15 5.73 9.19 10.89
N ASP A 16 5.39 8.40 11.90
CA ASP A 16 5.97 7.06 12.10
C ASP A 16 5.24 6.02 11.24
N LEU A 17 5.77 5.84 10.03
CA LEU A 17 5.23 4.97 8.99
C LEU A 17 6.26 3.93 8.56
N ILE A 18 5.81 2.69 8.41
CA ILE A 18 6.57 1.64 7.71
C ILE A 18 5.97 1.46 6.33
N SER A 19 6.81 1.48 5.30
CA SER A 19 6.43 1.16 3.92
C SER A 19 7.26 0.01 3.37
N ILE A 20 6.59 -0.98 2.78
CA ILE A 20 7.19 -2.14 2.15
C ILE A 20 6.76 -2.16 0.69
N SER A 21 7.73 -2.18 -0.23
CA SER A 21 7.48 -2.30 -1.67
C SER A 21 7.84 -3.68 -2.18
N MET A 22 7.03 -4.23 -3.08
CA MET A 22 7.18 -5.56 -3.66
C MET A 22 6.57 -5.61 -5.06
N THR A 23 7.14 -6.41 -5.95
CA THR A 23 6.54 -6.66 -7.28
C THR A 23 5.79 -7.99 -7.24
N VAL A 24 4.50 -7.98 -7.60
CA VAL A 24 3.64 -9.18 -7.62
C VAL A 24 2.98 -9.30 -8.98
N SER A 25 3.21 -10.42 -9.66
CA SER A 25 2.66 -10.70 -10.99
C SER A 25 2.93 -9.60 -12.03
N GLY A 26 4.05 -8.88 -11.88
CA GLY A 26 4.47 -7.79 -12.76
C GLY A 26 3.97 -6.39 -12.38
N SER A 27 3.13 -6.26 -11.34
CA SER A 27 2.71 -4.96 -10.79
C SER A 27 3.52 -4.59 -9.57
N ASP A 28 3.82 -3.30 -9.41
CA ASP A 28 4.47 -2.80 -8.20
C ASP A 28 3.42 -2.52 -7.13
N LEU A 29 3.57 -3.18 -5.98
CA LEU A 29 2.72 -2.99 -4.81
C LEU A 29 3.53 -2.33 -3.70
N SER A 30 2.92 -1.37 -3.02
CA SER A 30 3.44 -0.85 -1.75
C SER A 30 2.39 -0.99 -0.66
N PHE A 31 2.79 -1.58 0.46
CA PHE A 31 2.02 -1.61 1.69
C PHE A 31 2.59 -0.57 2.65
N THR A 32 1.73 0.25 3.24
CA THR A 32 2.14 1.22 4.27
C THR A 32 1.27 1.04 5.51
N THR A 33 1.92 1.09 6.68
CA THR A 33 1.26 1.04 7.99
C THR A 33 1.77 2.16 8.88
N CYS A 34 0.87 2.76 9.66
CA CYS A 34 1.23 3.68 10.72
C CYS A 34 1.48 2.90 12.01
N HIS A 35 2.59 3.18 12.71
CA HIS A 35 2.88 2.56 14.00
C HIS A 35 2.02 3.12 15.14
N MET A 36 1.55 4.36 15.01
CA MET A 36 0.84 5.05 16.09
C MET A 36 -0.65 4.70 16.19
N CYS A 37 -1.33 4.57 15.04
CA CYS A 37 -2.77 4.28 15.01
C CYS A 37 -3.12 3.01 14.23
N GLU A 38 -2.10 2.28 13.76
CA GLU A 38 -2.24 1.01 13.04
C GLU A 38 -3.04 1.09 11.72
N ALA A 39 -3.28 2.31 11.20
CA ALA A 39 -3.88 2.50 9.89
C ALA A 39 -3.00 1.85 8.81
N LYS A 40 -3.64 1.19 7.84
CA LYS A 40 -3.00 0.41 6.78
C LYS A 40 -3.59 0.78 5.43
N TRP A 41 -2.74 0.89 4.42
CA TRP A 41 -3.17 1.19 3.07
C TRP A 41 -2.20 0.62 2.04
N TRP A 42 -2.66 0.59 0.80
CA TRP A 42 -1.96 -0.03 -0.31
C TRP A 42 -1.87 0.91 -1.49
N TYR A 43 -0.76 0.79 -2.22
CA TYR A 43 -0.58 1.36 -3.53
C TYR A 43 -0.32 0.25 -4.54
N ARG A 44 -0.84 0.42 -5.76
CA ARG A 44 -0.47 -0.35 -6.94
C ARG A 44 -0.03 0.62 -8.01
N ASP A 45 1.18 0.43 -8.53
CA ASP A 45 1.75 1.26 -9.60
C ASP A 45 1.69 2.77 -9.28
N GLY A 46 1.79 3.10 -7.99
CA GLY A 46 1.71 4.47 -7.45
C GLY A 46 0.32 4.94 -7.01
N ASP A 47 -0.75 4.23 -7.38
CA ASP A 47 -2.14 4.61 -7.08
C ASP A 47 -2.68 3.91 -5.83
N ALA A 48 -3.43 4.65 -5.00
CA ALA A 48 -4.05 4.09 -3.80
C ALA A 48 -5.15 3.08 -4.18
N VAL A 49 -5.09 1.88 -3.60
CA VAL A 49 -6.04 0.79 -3.90
C VAL A 49 -6.59 0.15 -2.63
N PRO A 50 -7.83 -0.40 -2.67
CA PRO A 50 -8.36 -1.18 -1.57
C PRO A 50 -7.69 -2.56 -1.47
N LEU A 51 -7.60 -3.11 -0.26
CA LEU A 51 -7.00 -4.42 0.01
C LEU A 51 -7.61 -5.54 -0.87
N GLN A 52 -8.92 -5.50 -1.12
CA GLN A 52 -9.61 -6.51 -1.93
C GLN A 52 -9.03 -6.58 -3.36
N SER A 53 -8.65 -5.43 -3.93
CA SER A 53 -7.99 -5.37 -5.24
C SER A 53 -6.62 -6.04 -5.20
N VAL A 54 -5.87 -5.83 -4.11
CA VAL A 54 -4.55 -6.46 -3.89
C VAL A 54 -4.68 -7.97 -3.78
N ILE A 55 -5.63 -8.47 -2.98
CA ILE A 55 -5.87 -9.91 -2.79
C ILE A 55 -6.14 -10.59 -4.14
N GLY A 56 -6.97 -10.00 -5.01
CA GLY A 56 -7.24 -10.54 -6.34
C GLY A 56 -5.99 -10.75 -7.20
N SER A 57 -4.99 -9.87 -7.07
CA SER A 57 -3.72 -9.99 -7.80
C SER A 57 -2.86 -11.17 -7.35
N VAL A 58 -2.96 -11.58 -6.09
CA VAL A 58 -2.19 -12.72 -5.55
C VAL A 58 -2.91 -14.05 -5.77
N LEU A 59 -4.24 -14.03 -5.80
CA LEU A 59 -5.07 -15.21 -6.05
C LEU A 59 -5.01 -15.67 -7.52
N THR A 60 -4.62 -14.78 -8.43
CA THR A 60 -4.38 -15.13 -9.84
C THR A 60 -3.02 -15.84 -9.99
N ARG A 61 -2.85 -16.99 -9.33
CA ARG A 61 -1.82 -17.96 -9.71
C ARG A 61 -2.31 -18.64 -10.98
N ARG A 62 -1.62 -18.40 -12.10
CA ARG A 62 -1.80 -19.23 -13.31
C ARG A 62 -1.55 -20.69 -12.92
N ALA A 63 -2.53 -21.55 -13.21
CA ALA A 63 -2.36 -22.99 -13.27
C ALA A 63 -1.42 -23.36 -14.43
#